data_AF-A0A8S7ICV0-F1
#
_entry.id   AF-A0A8S7ICV0-F1
#
_cell.length_a   1.000
_cell.length_b   1.000
_cell.length_c   1.000
_cell.angle_alpha   90.00
_cell.angle_beta   90.00
_cell.angle_gamma   90.00
#
_symmetry.space_group_name_H-M   'P 1'
#
loop_
_entity.id
_entity.type
_entity.pdbx_description
1 polymer ?
#
loop_
_entity_poly.entity_id
_entity_poly.type
_entity_poly.pdbx_seq_one_letter_code
_entity_poly.pdbx_strand_id
1 'polypeptide(L)'
;MKFSKFSELVNRILSNNHSHRRDMDVTIVVHSPGRIGSTPSVEVQSIQVGFDWDAGQVMIFPAQPLTTLTPEQITDITDSVRKGQSWHAYQEYKKHKEQLEKLSIELDAAKQRIAELEGNCAALAAENAGIKSAIPESRDIEDDNDNMDDVSLAEDFGFNHAIERMRRQIPETPTTDAFLAEVRAQGLEMFAQKCNSKSEQSLASDIRDNWKLLGEHATDFADELRRGSSK
;
A
#
# COMPACT_ATOMS: atom_id res chain seq x y z
N MET A 1 -28.49 -7.35 -51.27
CA MET A 1 -29.38 -8.44 -51.77
C MET A 1 -30.61 -7.80 -52.43
N LYS A 2 -31.16 -8.34 -53.51
CA LYS A 2 -32.41 -7.82 -54.10
C LYS A 2 -33.62 -8.21 -53.24
N PHE A 3 -34.66 -7.38 -53.22
CA PHE A 3 -35.85 -7.60 -52.38
C PHE A 3 -36.59 -8.90 -52.72
N SER A 4 -36.66 -9.30 -53.99
CA SER A 4 -37.26 -10.58 -54.40
C SER A 4 -36.60 -11.78 -53.71
N LYS A 5 -35.27 -11.83 -53.72
CA LYS A 5 -34.49 -12.87 -53.05
C LYS A 5 -34.62 -12.81 -51.52
N PHE A 6 -34.74 -11.61 -50.95
CA PHE A 6 -35.04 -11.45 -49.52
C PHE A 6 -36.42 -12.03 -49.18
N SER A 7 -37.44 -11.72 -49.98
CA SER A 7 -38.81 -12.24 -49.82
C SER A 7 -38.86 -13.77 -49.92
N GLU A 8 -38.13 -14.37 -50.88
CA GLU A 8 -37.99 -15.83 -50.97
C GLU A 8 -37.41 -16.45 -49.69
N LEU A 9 -36.38 -15.84 -49.11
CA LEU A 9 -35.79 -16.31 -47.86
C LEU A 9 -36.76 -16.21 -46.68
N VAL A 10 -37.49 -15.10 -46.56
CA VAL A 10 -38.52 -14.92 -45.53
C VAL A 10 -39.62 -15.97 -45.69
N ASN A 11 -40.13 -16.16 -46.91
CA ASN A 11 -41.18 -17.15 -47.19
C ASN A 11 -40.72 -18.58 -46.87
N ARG A 12 -39.45 -18.91 -47.15
CA ARG A 12 -38.86 -20.21 -46.80
C ARG A 12 -38.79 -20.44 -45.28
N ILE A 13 -38.51 -19.40 -44.48
CA ILE A 13 -38.51 -19.48 -43.01
C ILE A 13 -39.93 -19.71 -42.49
N LEU A 14 -40.91 -19.01 -43.06
CA LEU A 14 -42.32 -19.14 -42.69
C LEU A 14 -42.93 -20.49 -43.10
N SER A 15 -42.47 -21.10 -44.19
CA SER A 15 -42.94 -22.41 -44.66
C SER A 15 -42.37 -23.61 -43.88
N ASN A 16 -41.41 -23.39 -42.98
CA ASN A 16 -40.72 -24.46 -42.28
C ASN A 16 -41.45 -24.80 -40.97
N ASN A 17 -42.00 -26.01 -40.82
CA ASN A 17 -42.90 -26.42 -39.73
C ASN A 17 -42.41 -26.21 -38.28
N HIS A 18 -41.14 -25.86 -38.06
CA HIS A 18 -40.58 -25.53 -36.74
C HIS A 18 -40.92 -24.11 -36.26
N SER A 19 -41.38 -23.20 -37.13
CA SER A 19 -41.66 -21.80 -36.79
C SER A 19 -43.10 -21.53 -36.35
N HIS A 20 -44.03 -22.48 -36.49
CA HIS A 20 -45.46 -22.26 -36.21
C HIS A 20 -45.85 -22.13 -34.72
N ARG A 21 -44.90 -22.16 -33.78
CA ARG A 21 -45.22 -22.09 -32.34
C ARG A 21 -45.05 -20.72 -31.70
N ARG A 22 -44.39 -19.75 -32.33
CA ARG A 22 -44.19 -18.39 -31.77
C ARG A 22 -44.07 -17.36 -32.90
N ASP A 23 -44.64 -16.19 -32.69
CA ASP A 23 -44.35 -15.01 -33.50
C ASP A 23 -42.85 -14.68 -33.34
N MET A 24 -42.17 -14.37 -34.45
CA MET A 24 -40.71 -14.23 -34.48
C MET A 24 -40.32 -12.75 -34.55
N ASP A 25 -39.50 -12.30 -33.60
CA ASP A 25 -38.93 -10.95 -33.64
C ASP A 25 -37.87 -10.82 -34.74
N VAL A 26 -37.89 -9.68 -35.44
CA VAL A 26 -36.87 -9.34 -36.44
C VAL A 26 -35.80 -8.48 -35.78
N THR A 27 -34.57 -8.98 -35.73
CA THR A 27 -33.43 -8.27 -35.13
C THR A 27 -32.25 -8.13 -36.10
N ILE A 28 -31.46 -7.08 -35.93
CA ILE A 28 -30.20 -6.83 -36.63
C ILE A 28 -29.05 -7.26 -35.73
N VAL A 29 -28.19 -8.15 -36.23
CA VAL A 29 -27.01 -8.62 -35.48
C VAL A 29 -26.01 -7.49 -35.29
N VAL A 30 -25.56 -7.31 -34.05
CA VAL A 30 -24.46 -6.42 -33.70
C VAL A 30 -23.15 -7.20 -33.78
N HIS A 31 -22.16 -6.67 -34.51
CA HIS A 31 -20.84 -7.29 -34.53
C HIS A 31 -20.11 -6.97 -33.23
N SER A 32 -19.86 -7.99 -32.39
CA SER A 32 -19.13 -7.85 -31.13
C SER A 32 -18.04 -8.93 -31.05
N PRO A 33 -16.85 -8.68 -31.60
CA PRO A 33 -15.75 -9.64 -31.57
C PRO A 33 -15.35 -9.95 -30.12
N GLY A 34 -15.17 -11.24 -29.81
CA GLY A 34 -14.74 -11.72 -28.48
C GLY A 34 -15.87 -12.00 -27.47
N ARG A 35 -17.15 -11.78 -27.81
CA ARG A 35 -18.26 -12.09 -26.91
C ARG A 35 -18.56 -13.61 -26.89
N ILE A 36 -18.71 -14.18 -25.71
CA ILE A 36 -19.18 -15.56 -25.50
C ILE A 36 -20.65 -15.49 -25.04
N GLY A 37 -21.54 -16.22 -25.72
CA GLY A 37 -22.96 -16.28 -25.37
C GLY A 37 -23.89 -15.97 -26.56
N SER A 38 -25.12 -15.57 -26.25
CA SER A 38 -26.14 -15.21 -27.24
C SER A 38 -25.64 -14.14 -28.23
N THR A 39 -26.03 -14.29 -29.51
CA THR A 39 -25.75 -13.33 -30.57
C THR A 39 -26.33 -11.97 -30.21
N PRO A 40 -25.51 -10.94 -29.97
CA PRO A 40 -26.02 -9.61 -29.67
C PRO A 40 -26.76 -9.09 -30.90
N SER A 41 -27.96 -8.57 -30.69
CA SER A 41 -28.81 -8.04 -31.76
C SER A 41 -29.68 -6.90 -31.23
N VAL A 42 -30.12 -6.05 -32.14
CA VAL A 42 -31.00 -4.90 -31.88
C VAL A 42 -32.29 -5.12 -32.65
N GLU A 43 -33.43 -4.89 -32.02
CA GLU A 43 -34.75 -5.03 -32.66
C GLU A 43 -34.95 -4.05 -33.81
N VAL A 44 -35.73 -4.47 -34.82
CA VAL A 44 -36.17 -3.61 -35.90
C VAL A 44 -37.43 -2.87 -35.48
N GLN A 45 -37.37 -1.53 -35.45
CA GLN A 45 -38.48 -0.67 -35.10
C GLN A 45 -39.45 -0.47 -36.28
N SER A 46 -38.92 -0.27 -37.48
CA SER A 46 -39.76 -0.11 -38.67
C SER A 46 -39.03 -0.50 -39.96
N ILE A 47 -39.81 -0.90 -40.97
CA ILE A 47 -39.34 -1.18 -42.32
C ILE A 47 -40.14 -0.31 -43.27
N GLN A 48 -39.46 0.47 -44.11
CA GLN A 48 -40.08 1.45 -44.99
C GLN A 48 -39.45 1.37 -46.40
N VAL A 49 -40.23 1.77 -47.41
CA VAL A 49 -39.72 1.88 -48.78
C VAL A 49 -39.14 3.27 -48.96
N GLY A 50 -37.98 3.36 -49.62
CA GLY A 50 -37.32 4.64 -49.89
C GLY A 50 -38.15 5.57 -50.78
N PHE A 51 -38.07 6.87 -50.50
CA PHE A 51 -38.78 7.92 -51.20
C PHE A 51 -37.79 8.87 -51.89
N ASP A 52 -38.17 9.44 -53.03
CA ASP A 52 -37.35 10.37 -53.83
C ASP A 52 -35.96 9.80 -54.17
N TRP A 53 -34.89 10.29 -53.54
CA TRP A 53 -33.50 9.88 -53.75
C TRP A 53 -33.22 8.42 -53.34
N ASP A 54 -34.09 7.83 -52.51
CA ASP A 54 -33.97 6.44 -52.05
C ASP A 54 -34.90 5.48 -52.81
N ALA A 55 -35.52 5.93 -53.91
CA ALA A 55 -36.46 5.12 -54.69
C ALA A 55 -35.85 3.77 -55.12
N GLY A 56 -36.58 2.68 -54.85
CA GLY A 56 -36.15 1.31 -55.13
C GLY A 56 -35.35 0.65 -54.01
N GLN A 57 -35.15 1.33 -52.87
CA GLN A 57 -34.54 0.78 -51.66
C GLN A 57 -35.60 0.43 -50.61
N VAL A 58 -35.30 -0.57 -49.78
CA VAL A 58 -36.08 -0.89 -48.57
C VAL A 58 -35.18 -0.60 -47.37
N MET A 59 -35.60 0.32 -46.52
CA MET A 59 -34.87 0.77 -45.35
C MET A 59 -35.39 0.06 -44.11
N ILE A 60 -34.47 -0.40 -43.27
CA ILE A 60 -34.75 -1.07 -41.99
C ILE A 60 -34.19 -0.18 -40.90
N PHE A 61 -35.06 0.30 -40.02
CA PHE A 61 -34.70 1.17 -38.91
C PHE A 61 -34.63 0.36 -37.61
N PRO A 62 -33.43 0.11 -37.07
CA PRO A 62 -33.29 -0.52 -35.75
C PRO A 62 -33.72 0.43 -34.63
N ALA A 63 -34.14 -0.13 -33.50
CA ALA A 63 -34.50 0.61 -32.29
C ALA A 63 -33.33 1.41 -31.70
N GLN A 64 -32.09 1.01 -31.99
CA GLN A 64 -30.88 1.78 -31.68
C GLN A 64 -30.15 2.15 -32.98
N PRO A 65 -29.78 3.42 -33.18
CA PRO A 65 -29.12 3.86 -34.40
C PRO A 65 -27.73 3.21 -34.54
N LEU A 66 -27.41 2.74 -35.75
CA LEU A 66 -26.11 2.15 -36.07
C LEU A 66 -25.15 3.25 -36.51
N THR A 67 -23.92 3.22 -36.00
CA THR A 67 -22.86 4.15 -36.40
C THR A 67 -21.80 3.40 -37.20
N THR A 68 -21.28 4.02 -38.26
CA THR A 68 -20.16 3.48 -39.03
C THR A 68 -18.85 3.77 -38.30
N LEU A 69 -18.09 2.74 -37.96
CA LEU A 69 -16.74 2.89 -37.43
C LEU A 69 -15.73 2.89 -38.58
N THR A 70 -14.68 3.70 -38.46
CA THR A 70 -13.55 3.64 -39.40
C THR A 70 -12.70 2.39 -39.12
N PRO A 71 -11.93 1.89 -40.11
CA PRO A 71 -11.02 0.77 -39.89
C PRO A 71 -10.04 1.00 -38.73
N GLU A 72 -9.55 2.23 -38.56
CA GLU A 72 -8.66 2.62 -37.46
C GLU A 72 -9.35 2.51 -36.08
N GLN A 73 -10.60 2.97 -35.97
CA GLN A 73 -11.37 2.82 -34.73
C GLN A 73 -11.62 1.35 -34.40
N ILE A 74 -11.86 0.52 -35.41
CA ILE A 74 -12.06 -0.93 -35.21
C ILE A 74 -10.77 -1.58 -34.70
N THR A 75 -9.59 -1.20 -35.24
CA THR A 75 -8.30 -1.71 -34.75
C THR A 75 -8.03 -1.29 -33.31
N ASP A 76 -8.27 -0.02 -32.98
CA ASP A 76 -8.05 0.49 -31.62
C ASP A 76 -8.97 -0.19 -30.59
N ILE A 77 -10.25 -0.36 -30.91
CA ILE A 77 -11.20 -1.07 -30.06
C ILE A 77 -10.77 -2.53 -29.89
N THR A 78 -10.36 -3.19 -30.97
CA THR A 78 -9.93 -4.60 -30.93
C THR A 78 -8.67 -4.77 -30.08
N ASP A 79 -7.68 -3.89 -30.24
CA ASP A 79 -6.44 -3.91 -29.46
C ASP A 79 -6.70 -3.61 -27.98
N SER A 80 -7.60 -2.66 -27.68
CA SER A 80 -8.01 -2.33 -26.31
C SER A 80 -8.72 -3.51 -25.64
N VAL A 81 -9.71 -4.14 -26.31
CA VAL A 81 -10.42 -5.31 -25.81
C VAL A 81 -9.46 -6.49 -25.63
N ARG A 82 -8.55 -6.71 -26.58
CA ARG A 82 -7.56 -7.80 -26.51
C ARG A 82 -6.60 -7.60 -25.34
N LYS A 83 -6.11 -6.38 -25.12
CA LYS A 83 -5.26 -6.06 -23.96
C LYS A 83 -6.05 -6.29 -22.67
N GLY A 84 -7.25 -5.73 -22.55
CA GLY A 84 -8.09 -5.83 -21.35
C GLY A 84 -8.60 -7.24 -21.02
N GLN A 85 -8.84 -8.10 -22.02
CA GLN A 85 -9.30 -9.49 -21.82
C GLN A 85 -8.19 -10.53 -21.85
N SER A 86 -6.95 -10.15 -22.14
CA SER A 86 -5.86 -11.12 -22.14
C SER A 86 -5.58 -11.63 -20.72
N TRP A 87 -5.31 -12.93 -20.60
CA TRP A 87 -4.84 -13.53 -19.36
C TRP A 87 -3.56 -12.86 -18.83
N HIS A 88 -2.71 -12.37 -19.72
CA HIS A 88 -1.49 -11.63 -19.35
C HIS A 88 -1.80 -10.30 -18.66
N ALA A 89 -2.78 -9.52 -19.12
CA ALA A 89 -3.20 -8.31 -18.42
C ALA A 89 -3.78 -8.62 -17.03
N TYR A 90 -4.52 -9.73 -16.89
CA TYR A 90 -4.96 -10.18 -15.57
C TYR A 90 -3.79 -10.56 -14.66
N GLN A 91 -2.77 -11.24 -15.18
CA GLN A 91 -1.57 -11.55 -14.40
C GLN A 91 -0.82 -10.30 -13.96
N GLU A 92 -0.66 -9.31 -14.84
CA GLU A 92 -0.03 -8.02 -14.50
C GLU A 92 -0.85 -7.27 -13.46
N TYR A 93 -2.18 -7.20 -13.62
CA TYR A 93 -3.07 -6.61 -12.63
C TYR A 93 -2.91 -7.29 -11.27
N LYS A 94 -2.91 -8.62 -11.24
CA LYS A 94 -2.72 -9.40 -10.00
C LYS A 94 -1.40 -9.07 -9.34
N LYS A 95 -0.30 -9.03 -10.10
CA LYS A 95 1.03 -8.68 -9.61
C LYS A 95 1.08 -7.25 -9.04
N HIS A 96 0.51 -6.28 -9.74
CA HIS A 96 0.46 -4.90 -9.27
C HIS A 96 -0.40 -4.75 -8.01
N LYS A 97 -1.51 -5.49 -7.93
CA LYS A 97 -2.35 -5.52 -6.73
C LYS A 97 -1.60 -6.08 -5.51
N GLU A 98 -0.88 -7.18 -5.68
CA GLU A 98 -0.03 -7.77 -4.62
C GLU A 98 1.07 -6.79 -4.18
N GLN A 99 1.69 -6.06 -5.13
CA GLN A 99 2.67 -5.03 -4.80
C GLN A 99 2.05 -3.88 -4.00
N LEU A 100 0.87 -3.40 -4.38
CA LEU A 100 0.16 -2.34 -3.66
C LEU A 100 -0.19 -2.75 -2.23
N GLU A 101 -0.63 -3.98 -2.03
CA GLU A 101 -0.94 -4.52 -0.70
C GLU A 101 0.31 -4.57 0.17
N LYS A 102 1.43 -5.05 -0.38
CA LYS A 102 2.73 -5.07 0.32
C LYS A 102 3.18 -3.66 0.72
N LEU A 103 3.13 -2.71 -0.22
CA LEU A 103 3.49 -1.30 0.02
C LEU A 103 2.58 -0.65 1.07
N SER A 104 1.28 -0.99 1.10
CA SER A 104 0.36 -0.51 2.12
C SER A 104 0.76 -0.96 3.52
N ILE A 105 1.13 -2.23 3.68
CA ILE A 105 1.57 -2.78 4.96
C ILE A 105 2.88 -2.11 5.42
N GLU A 106 3.84 -1.94 4.51
CA GLU A 106 5.12 -1.27 4.80
C GLU A 106 4.90 0.20 5.22
N LEU A 107 3.98 0.90 4.56
CA LEU A 107 3.63 2.28 4.89
C LEU A 107 3.04 2.40 6.30
N ASP A 108 2.12 1.51 6.66
CA ASP A 108 1.49 1.55 7.98
C ASP A 108 2.49 1.19 9.10
N ALA A 109 3.38 0.21 8.86
CA ALA A 109 4.47 -0.09 9.78
C ALA A 109 5.42 1.10 9.96
N ALA A 110 5.78 1.80 8.87
CA ALA A 110 6.64 2.98 8.94
C ALA A 110 5.98 4.13 9.72
N LYS A 111 4.67 4.35 9.56
CA LYS A 111 3.93 5.36 10.34
C LYS A 111 3.94 5.06 11.84
N GLN A 112 3.72 3.80 12.21
CA GLN A 112 3.78 3.38 13.62
C GLN A 112 5.16 3.62 14.20
N ARG A 113 6.22 3.26 13.46
CA ARG A 113 7.62 3.49 13.84
C ARG A 113 7.93 4.98 14.06
N ILE A 114 7.41 5.86 13.21
CA ILE A 114 7.60 7.31 13.34
C ILE A 114 6.92 7.81 14.62
N ALA A 115 5.67 7.43 14.85
CA ALA A 115 4.93 7.85 16.05
C ALA A 115 5.63 7.40 17.35
N GLU A 116 6.18 6.19 17.37
CA GLU A 116 6.98 5.67 18.48
C GLU A 116 8.25 6.51 18.72
N LEU A 117 9.00 6.81 17.66
CA LEU A 117 10.21 7.65 17.74
C LEU A 117 9.89 9.07 18.21
N GLU A 118 8.81 9.67 17.72
CA GLU A 118 8.35 10.99 18.17
C GLU A 118 8.02 11.00 19.66
N GLY A 119 7.34 9.95 20.16
CA GLY A 119 7.05 9.76 21.58
C GLY A 119 8.32 9.65 22.42
N ASN A 120 9.27 8.83 21.99
CA ASN A 120 10.56 8.67 22.67
C ASN A 120 11.37 9.98 22.69
N CYS A 121 11.42 10.70 21.57
CA CYS A 121 12.10 12.00 21.50
C CYS A 121 11.46 13.03 22.44
N ALA A 122 10.13 13.10 22.51
CA ALA A 122 9.44 14.01 23.42
C ALA A 122 9.73 13.68 24.90
N ALA A 123 9.74 12.39 25.25
CA ALA A 123 10.04 11.94 26.60
C ALA A 123 11.50 12.24 26.99
N LEU A 124 12.46 11.95 26.09
CA LEU A 124 13.88 12.29 26.30
C LEU A 124 14.11 13.80 26.39
N ALA A 125 13.38 14.60 25.61
CA ALA A 125 13.47 16.06 25.70
C ALA A 125 12.95 16.58 27.04
N ALA A 126 11.85 16.02 27.55
CA ALA A 126 11.31 16.35 28.86
C ALA A 126 12.27 15.97 30.00
N GLU A 127 12.86 14.77 29.95
CA GLU A 127 13.87 14.32 30.92
C GLU A 127 15.11 15.24 30.90
N ASN A 128 15.62 15.58 29.71
CA ASN A 128 16.74 16.52 29.54
C ASN A 128 16.43 17.93 30.08
N ALA A 129 15.20 18.43 29.85
CA ALA A 129 14.76 19.70 30.42
C ALA A 129 14.71 19.62 31.96
N GLY A 130 14.23 18.50 32.50
CA GLY A 130 14.24 18.22 33.94
C GLY A 130 15.64 18.26 34.54
N ILE A 131 16.60 17.53 33.94
CA ILE A 131 18.00 17.49 34.39
C ILE A 131 18.61 18.89 34.36
N LYS A 132 18.39 19.67 33.29
CA LYS A 132 18.90 21.04 33.18
C LYS A 132 18.29 21.97 34.23
N SER A 133 17.02 21.79 34.58
CA SER A 133 16.37 22.62 35.61
C SER A 133 16.74 22.22 37.04
N ALA A 134 17.16 20.96 37.25
CA ALA A 134 17.47 20.43 38.58
C ALA A 134 18.77 20.98 39.16
N ILE A 135 19.68 21.47 38.31
CA ILE A 135 20.99 21.98 38.72
C ILE A 135 21.10 23.45 38.32
N PRO A 136 21.23 24.38 39.28
CA PRO A 136 21.45 25.80 38.99
C PRO A 136 22.73 26.03 38.18
N GLU A 137 22.76 27.12 37.42
CA GLU A 137 23.99 27.56 36.75
C GLU A 137 25.00 28.09 37.77
N SER A 138 26.28 27.85 37.48
CA SER A 138 27.38 28.44 38.25
C SER A 138 27.39 29.95 38.08
N ARG A 139 27.77 30.68 39.13
CA ARG A 139 28.01 32.12 39.06
C ARG A 139 29.31 32.40 38.31
N ASP A 140 29.33 33.47 37.54
CA ASP A 140 30.55 34.01 36.96
C ASP A 140 31.31 34.76 38.06
N ILE A 141 32.59 34.45 38.25
CA ILE A 141 33.40 34.96 39.36
C ILE A 141 34.57 35.74 38.77
N GLU A 142 34.65 37.03 39.06
CA GLU A 142 35.82 37.86 38.77
C GLU A 142 36.89 37.58 39.83
N ASP A 143 37.92 36.81 39.46
CA ASP A 143 38.99 36.35 40.36
C ASP A 143 40.19 37.32 40.46
N ASP A 144 40.20 38.39 39.65
CA ASP A 144 41.20 39.46 39.64
C ASP A 144 40.96 40.54 40.71
N ASN A 145 40.54 40.10 41.91
CA ASN A 145 40.25 40.98 43.04
C ASN A 145 41.44 41.02 44.01
N ASP A 146 42.12 42.17 44.09
CA ASP A 146 43.27 42.39 44.99
C ASP A 146 42.87 42.45 46.48
N ASN A 147 41.58 42.44 46.80
CA ASN A 147 41.09 42.52 48.17
C ASN A 147 41.08 41.13 48.85
N MET A 148 42.16 40.84 49.58
CA MET A 148 42.37 39.56 50.29
C MET A 148 41.31 39.18 51.36
N ASP A 149 40.41 40.08 51.75
CA ASP A 149 39.35 39.85 52.75
C ASP A 149 37.93 39.87 52.13
N ASP A 150 37.81 39.59 50.84
CA ASP A 150 36.51 39.56 50.16
C ASP A 150 35.72 38.27 50.46
N VAL A 151 34.82 38.37 51.44
CA VAL A 151 33.92 37.28 51.86
C VAL A 151 32.92 36.89 50.77
N SER A 152 32.55 37.80 49.86
CA SER A 152 31.62 37.51 48.77
C SER A 152 32.25 36.60 47.73
N LEU A 153 33.54 36.78 47.43
CA LEU A 153 34.29 35.88 46.55
C LEU A 153 34.32 34.45 47.09
N ALA A 154 34.55 34.29 48.40
CA ALA A 154 34.56 32.99 49.07
C ALA A 154 33.17 32.30 49.04
N GLU A 155 32.08 33.06 49.16
CA GLU A 155 30.71 32.55 49.05
C GLU A 155 30.42 32.03 47.64
N ASP A 156 30.79 32.77 46.59
CA ASP A 156 30.55 32.37 45.20
C ASP A 156 31.35 31.12 44.80
N PHE A 157 32.61 31.01 45.24
CA PHE A 157 33.39 29.77 45.06
C PHE A 157 32.74 28.58 45.79
N GLY A 158 32.23 28.79 47.01
CA GLY A 158 31.49 27.78 47.76
C GLY A 158 30.19 27.35 47.07
N PHE A 159 29.45 28.29 46.48
CA PHE A 159 28.25 28.04 45.69
C PHE A 159 28.58 27.20 44.45
N ASN A 160 29.58 27.60 43.65
CA ASN A 160 30.01 26.85 42.47
C ASN A 160 30.53 25.44 42.83
N HIS A 161 31.24 25.29 43.96
CA HIS A 161 31.65 23.99 44.47
C HIS A 161 30.46 23.08 44.81
N ALA A 162 29.39 23.64 45.39
CA ALA A 162 28.15 22.90 45.68
C ALA A 162 27.43 22.47 44.39
N ILE A 163 27.35 23.35 43.38
CA ILE A 163 26.81 23.04 42.05
C ILE A 163 27.61 21.90 41.38
N GLU A 164 28.93 21.95 41.45
CA GLU A 164 29.80 20.91 40.88
C GLU A 164 29.59 19.55 41.59
N ARG A 165 29.33 19.54 42.90
CA ARG A 165 28.92 18.32 43.60
C ARG A 165 27.56 17.81 43.14
N MET A 166 26.58 18.69 42.94
CA MET A 166 25.26 18.32 42.41
C MET A 166 25.36 17.73 41.00
N ARG A 167 26.22 18.29 40.13
CA ARG A 167 26.50 17.74 38.78
C ARG A 167 27.10 16.35 38.80
N ARG A 168 27.84 15.98 39.85
CA ARG A 168 28.36 14.61 40.02
C ARG A 168 27.31 13.62 40.50
N GLN A 169 26.19 14.10 41.02
CA GLN A 169 25.04 13.31 41.47
C GLN A 169 23.85 13.54 40.53
N ILE A 170 24.06 13.32 39.23
CA ILE A 170 22.98 13.42 38.23
C ILE A 170 21.85 12.48 38.66
N PRO A 171 20.59 12.96 38.70
CA PRO A 171 19.45 12.10 38.99
C PRO A 171 19.33 10.96 37.96
N GLU A 172 18.75 9.84 38.37
CA GLU A 172 18.49 8.71 37.47
C GLU A 172 17.70 9.15 36.24
N THR A 173 17.99 8.54 35.09
CA THR A 173 17.41 8.88 33.78
C THR A 173 16.56 7.71 33.27
N PRO A 174 15.41 7.43 33.91
CA PRO A 174 14.61 6.25 33.61
C PRO A 174 14.10 6.23 32.16
N THR A 175 13.89 7.39 31.55
CA THR A 175 13.45 7.50 30.15
C THR A 175 14.57 7.14 29.20
N THR A 176 15.78 7.65 29.45
CA THR A 176 16.98 7.28 28.71
C THR A 176 17.30 5.80 28.87
N ASP A 177 17.18 5.25 30.08
CA ASP A 177 17.42 3.83 30.34
C ASP A 177 16.42 2.93 29.60
N ALA A 178 15.13 3.28 29.63
CA ALA A 178 14.09 2.59 28.88
C ALA A 178 14.33 2.66 27.35
N PHE A 179 14.73 3.83 26.84
CA PHE A 179 15.08 3.99 25.42
C PHE A 179 16.29 3.12 25.03
N LEU A 180 17.35 3.10 25.85
CA LEU A 180 18.52 2.26 25.60
C LEU A 180 18.19 0.76 25.68
N ALA A 181 17.31 0.34 26.59
CA ALA A 181 16.82 -1.02 26.67
C ALA A 181 16.07 -1.42 25.38
N GLU A 182 15.21 -0.55 24.86
CA GLU A 182 14.49 -0.79 23.61
C GLU A 182 15.44 -0.84 22.40
N VAL A 183 16.42 0.06 22.30
CA VAL A 183 17.44 0.02 21.22
C VAL A 183 18.24 -1.29 21.26
N ARG A 184 18.60 -1.77 22.45
CA ARG A 184 19.28 -3.07 22.63
C ARG A 184 18.35 -4.23 22.26
N ALA A 185 17.07 -4.19 22.64
CA ALA A 185 16.06 -5.19 22.28
C ALA A 185 15.89 -5.29 20.75
N GLN A 186 15.82 -4.16 20.04
CA GLN A 186 15.75 -4.13 18.58
C GLN A 186 17.02 -4.72 17.93
N GLY A 187 18.18 -4.49 18.51
CA GLY A 187 19.43 -5.13 18.09
C GLY A 187 19.36 -6.66 18.18
N LEU A 188 18.78 -7.18 19.26
CA LEU A 188 18.57 -8.62 19.46
C LEU A 188 17.52 -9.21 18.52
N GLU A 189 16.46 -8.47 18.20
CA GLU A 189 15.48 -8.90 17.20
C GLU A 189 16.09 -9.00 15.80
N MET A 190 16.92 -8.03 15.39
CA MET A 190 17.66 -8.12 14.13
C MET A 190 18.62 -9.32 14.11
N PHE A 191 19.25 -9.60 15.25
CA PHE A 191 20.09 -10.79 15.41
C PHE A 191 19.26 -12.08 15.30
N ALA A 192 18.11 -12.16 15.96
CA ALA A 192 17.19 -13.30 15.88
C ALA A 192 16.70 -13.56 14.44
N GLN A 193 16.34 -12.50 13.71
CA GLN A 193 16.01 -12.59 12.28
C GLN A 193 17.18 -13.15 11.46
N LYS A 194 18.41 -12.73 11.75
CA LYS A 194 19.61 -13.25 11.08
C LYS A 194 19.81 -14.73 11.38
N CYS A 195 19.61 -15.15 12.63
CA CYS A 195 19.67 -16.54 13.05
C CYS A 195 18.63 -17.40 12.32
N ASN A 196 17.38 -16.94 12.22
CA ASN A 196 16.31 -17.63 11.49
C ASN A 196 16.65 -17.78 9.99
N SER A 197 17.14 -16.72 9.35
CA SER A 197 17.60 -16.79 7.96
C SER A 197 18.74 -17.80 7.76
N LYS A 198 19.66 -17.91 8.73
CA LYS A 198 20.73 -18.91 8.71
C LYS A 198 20.24 -20.32 8.95
N SER A 199 19.23 -20.49 9.80
CA SER A 199 18.54 -21.77 10.02
C SER A 199 17.94 -22.30 8.71
N GLU A 200 17.19 -21.46 7.99
CA GLU A 200 16.57 -21.81 6.71
C GLU A 200 17.59 -22.20 5.62
N GLN A 201 18.78 -21.58 5.62
CA GLN A 201 19.86 -21.89 4.69
C GLN A 201 20.59 -23.20 5.03
N SER A 202 20.41 -23.74 6.24
CA SER A 202 21.14 -24.93 6.69
C SER A 202 20.54 -26.21 6.13
N LEU A 203 21.41 -27.02 5.52
CA LEU A 203 21.07 -28.36 5.00
C LEU A 203 21.09 -29.43 6.09
N ALA A 204 21.89 -29.25 7.15
CA ALA A 204 21.97 -30.17 8.28
C ALA A 204 20.94 -29.78 9.36
N SER A 205 20.20 -30.77 9.87
CA SER A 205 19.09 -30.55 10.80
C SER A 205 19.54 -30.05 12.17
N ASP A 206 20.64 -30.59 12.69
CA ASP A 206 21.28 -30.18 13.93
C ASP A 206 21.74 -28.71 13.90
N ILE A 207 22.34 -28.27 12.79
CA ILE A 207 22.75 -26.88 12.59
C ILE A 207 21.53 -25.96 12.45
N ARG A 208 20.48 -26.42 11.76
CA ARG A 208 19.23 -25.67 11.60
C ARG A 208 18.57 -25.41 12.96
N ASP A 209 18.44 -26.44 13.77
CA ASP A 209 17.77 -26.37 15.07
C ASP A 209 18.56 -25.48 16.03
N ASN A 210 19.90 -25.54 16.02
CA ASN A 210 20.76 -24.68 16.83
C ASN A 210 20.58 -23.18 16.46
N TRP A 211 20.60 -22.84 15.17
CA TRP A 211 20.35 -21.46 14.73
C TRP A 211 18.96 -20.96 15.14
N LYS A 212 17.95 -21.83 15.09
CA LYS A 212 16.59 -21.48 15.49
C LYS A 212 16.51 -21.20 17.00
N LEU A 213 17.06 -22.09 17.81
CA LEU A 213 17.13 -21.94 19.26
C LEU A 213 17.86 -20.65 19.68
N LEU A 214 18.95 -20.32 18.99
CA LEU A 214 19.69 -19.08 19.23
C LEU A 214 18.85 -17.83 18.92
N GLY A 215 18.01 -17.88 17.89
CA GLY A 215 17.07 -16.81 17.57
C GLY A 215 15.96 -16.66 18.61
N GLU A 216 15.44 -17.79 19.13
CA GLU A 216 14.47 -17.82 20.22
C GLU A 216 15.05 -17.17 21.49
N HIS A 217 16.25 -17.57 21.92
CA HIS A 217 16.91 -16.97 23.08
C HIS A 217 17.19 -15.47 22.93
N ALA A 218 17.57 -15.03 21.73
CA ALA A 218 17.76 -13.60 21.47
C ALA A 218 16.44 -12.81 21.58
N THR A 219 15.34 -13.42 21.15
CA THR A 219 14.00 -12.81 21.28
C THR A 219 13.57 -12.74 22.74
N ASP A 220 13.76 -13.81 23.51
CA ASP A 220 13.46 -13.84 24.95
C ASP A 220 14.26 -12.78 25.71
N PHE A 221 15.56 -12.62 25.37
CA PHE A 221 16.41 -11.63 26.00
C PHE A 221 16.00 -10.19 25.63
N ALA A 222 15.52 -9.96 24.40
CA ALA A 222 14.95 -8.67 24.01
C ALA A 222 13.75 -8.30 24.90
N ASP A 223 12.88 -9.28 25.19
CA ASP A 223 11.72 -9.09 26.08
C ASP A 223 12.12 -8.92 27.55
N GLU A 224 13.22 -9.53 28.00
CA GLU A 224 13.78 -9.27 29.33
C GLU A 224 14.29 -7.83 29.49
N LEU A 225 14.95 -7.29 28.45
CA LEU A 225 15.40 -5.89 28.44
C LEU A 225 14.22 -4.92 28.56
N ARG A 226 13.13 -5.16 27.81
CA ARG A 226 11.91 -4.34 27.88
C ARG A 226 11.21 -4.38 29.23
N ARG A 227 11.28 -5.53 29.92
CA ARG A 227 10.71 -5.69 31.27
C ARG A 227 11.58 -5.10 32.37
N GLY A 228 12.78 -4.60 32.05
CA GLY A 228 13.74 -4.10 33.05
C GLY A 228 14.32 -5.21 33.93
N SER A 229 14.32 -6.45 33.46
CA SER A 229 14.71 -7.64 34.24
C SER A 229 16.21 -7.94 34.22
N SER A 230 17.01 -7.24 33.41
CA SER A 230 18.48 -7.37 33.46
C SER A 230 19.02 -6.61 34.67
N LYS A 231 19.30 -7.35 35.74
CA LYS A 231 20.15 -6.94 36.87
C LYS A 231 21.59 -7.40 36.65
#